data_AF-A0A537HIE9-F1
#
_entry.id   AF-A0A537HIE9-F1
#
_cell.length_a   1.000
_cell.length_b   1.000
_cell.length_c   1.000
_cell.angle_alpha   90.00
_cell.angle_beta   90.00
_cell.angle_gamma   90.00
#
_symmetry.space_group_name_H-M   'P 1'
#
loop_
_entity.id
_entity.type
_entity.pdbx_description
1 polymer ?
#
loop_
_entity_poly.entity_id
_entity_poly.type
_entity_poly.pdbx_seq_one_letter_code
_entity_poly.pdbx_strand_id
1 'polypeptide(L)'
;MSEEDRPEELWSELPVQARLSAGSERLTLYFTSKRVLVAHGVKWGSGSMAASSFLGGLGGLVRGLRRERKPQAKPELDGFSARRILAADKDNFSIAYVEVVKVVVTEPDDPSGLTGISLLTGRDKLELTSQSGVGRVAESFRRGLGEKVGIQKSRNQPRP
;
A
#
# COMPACT_ATOMS: atom_id res chain seq x y z
N MET A 1 30.01 -6.55 8.20
CA MET A 1 28.53 -6.62 8.13
C MET A 1 28.15 -6.24 6.72
N SER A 2 27.62 -7.19 5.96
CA SER A 2 27.11 -6.94 4.60
C SER A 2 25.86 -6.07 4.70
N GLU A 3 25.54 -5.26 3.68
CA GLU A 3 24.32 -4.44 3.68
C GLU A 3 23.03 -5.28 3.85
N GLU A 4 23.08 -6.57 3.52
CA GLU A 4 22.01 -7.53 3.76
C GLU A 4 21.66 -7.73 5.25
N ASP A 5 22.62 -7.63 6.17
CA ASP A 5 22.40 -7.88 7.61
C ASP A 5 21.77 -6.71 8.36
N ARG A 6 21.62 -5.54 7.72
CA ARG A 6 20.97 -4.40 8.37
C ARG A 6 19.48 -4.67 8.57
N PRO A 7 18.90 -4.34 9.74
CA PRO A 7 17.47 -4.48 9.96
C PRO A 7 16.68 -3.68 8.93
N GLU A 8 15.71 -4.32 8.28
CA GLU A 8 14.77 -3.68 7.37
C GLU A 8 13.80 -2.85 8.22
N GLU A 9 13.74 -1.54 7.99
CA GLU A 9 12.93 -0.59 8.74
C GLU A 9 11.68 -0.23 7.93
N LEU A 10 10.51 -0.13 8.56
CA LEU A 10 9.30 0.38 7.92
C LEU A 10 9.27 1.90 7.99
N TRP A 11 9.12 2.55 6.83
CA TRP A 11 9.04 4.00 6.70
C TRP A 11 7.61 4.51 6.60
N SER A 12 6.77 3.84 5.82
CA SER A 12 5.38 4.22 5.66
C SER A 12 4.53 3.10 5.08
N GLU A 13 3.22 3.27 5.20
CA GLU A 13 2.22 2.38 4.62
C GLU A 13 1.27 3.19 3.74
N LEU A 14 0.95 2.66 2.57
CA LEU A 14 0.03 3.28 1.62
C LEU A 14 -1.01 2.25 1.14
N PRO A 15 -2.26 2.36 1.63
CA PRO A 15 -3.38 1.62 1.06
C PRO A 15 -3.65 2.06 -0.38
N VAL A 16 -3.75 1.10 -1.28
CA VAL A 16 -4.02 1.32 -2.70
C VAL A 16 -5.05 0.31 -3.23
N GLN A 17 -5.61 0.61 -4.39
CA GLN A 17 -6.42 -0.32 -5.16
C GLN A 17 -5.75 -0.57 -6.51
N ALA A 18 -5.43 -1.82 -6.81
CA ALA A 18 -4.99 -2.24 -8.12
C ALA A 18 -6.20 -2.47 -9.03
N ARG A 19 -6.12 -2.02 -10.29
CA ARG A 19 -7.15 -2.29 -11.29
C ARG A 19 -6.72 -3.48 -12.14
N LEU A 20 -7.38 -4.61 -11.97
CA LEU A 20 -7.18 -5.82 -12.74
C LEU A 20 -8.24 -5.93 -13.83
N SER A 21 -7.99 -6.76 -14.85
CA SER A 21 -8.91 -6.99 -15.98
C SER A 21 -10.29 -7.50 -15.54
N ALA A 22 -10.37 -8.19 -14.38
CA ALA A 22 -11.58 -8.81 -13.85
C ALA A 22 -12.12 -8.14 -12.56
N GLY A 23 -11.59 -6.98 -12.15
CA GLY A 23 -12.03 -6.31 -10.93
C GLY A 23 -11.03 -5.31 -10.35
N SER A 24 -11.31 -4.81 -9.16
CA SER A 24 -10.34 -4.06 -8.37
C SER A 24 -9.95 -4.82 -7.11
N GLU A 25 -8.68 -4.74 -6.77
CA GLU A 25 -8.13 -5.43 -5.61
C GLU A 25 -7.51 -4.43 -4.64
N ARG A 26 -7.74 -4.63 -3.34
CA ARG A 26 -7.17 -3.77 -2.29
C ARG A 26 -5.82 -4.31 -1.86
N LEU A 27 -4.79 -3.48 -2.00
CA LEU A 27 -3.43 -3.77 -1.59
C LEU A 27 -2.97 -2.75 -0.55
N THR A 28 -1.92 -3.11 0.18
CA THR A 28 -1.15 -2.18 1.00
C THR A 28 0.31 -2.21 0.53
N LEU A 29 0.85 -1.04 0.23
CA LEU A 29 2.27 -0.86 -0.04
C LEU A 29 2.98 -0.50 1.26
N TYR A 30 3.93 -1.32 1.68
CA TYR A 30 4.81 -1.06 2.82
C TYR A 30 6.15 -0.58 2.28
N PHE A 31 6.47 0.69 2.51
CA PHE A 31 7.75 1.28 2.13
C PHE A 31 8.76 1.01 3.23
N THR A 32 9.87 0.36 2.89
CA THR A 32 10.90 -0.03 3.85
C THR A 32 12.24 0.57 3.48
N SER A 33 13.24 0.41 4.35
CA SER A 33 14.60 0.82 4.05
C SER A 33 15.26 0.12 2.86
N LYS A 34 14.70 -1.00 2.38
CA LYS A 34 15.30 -1.81 1.31
C LYS A 34 14.44 -1.90 0.03
N ARG A 35 13.12 -1.88 0.18
CA ARG A 35 12.17 -2.22 -0.90
C ARG A 35 10.74 -1.81 -0.58
N VAL A 36 9.86 -1.93 -1.56
CA VAL A 36 8.41 -1.85 -1.34
C VAL A 36 7.87 -3.27 -1.20
N LEU A 37 7.16 -3.57 -0.10
CA LEU A 37 6.39 -4.81 0.02
C LEU A 37 4.96 -4.54 -0.46
N VAL A 38 4.46 -5.40 -1.33
CA VAL A 38 3.10 -5.34 -1.85
C VAL A 38 2.31 -6.47 -1.18
N ALA A 39 1.36 -6.09 -0.33
CA ALA A 39 0.53 -7.05 0.39
C ALA A 39 -0.92 -7.00 -0.09
N HIS A 40 -1.48 -8.17 -0.38
CA HIS A 40 -2.89 -8.38 -0.68
C HIS A 40 -3.68 -8.42 0.63
N GLY A 41 -4.84 -7.75 0.69
CA GLY A 41 -5.90 -8.06 1.66
C GLY A 41 -5.66 -7.87 3.17
N VAL A 42 -4.46 -7.51 3.65
CA VAL A 42 -4.17 -7.45 5.10
C VAL A 42 -3.86 -6.03 5.58
N LYS A 43 -4.60 -5.56 6.59
CA LYS A 43 -4.23 -4.40 7.42
C LYS A 43 -3.29 -4.89 8.53
N TRP A 44 -2.00 -4.63 8.41
CA TRP A 44 -1.11 -4.65 9.57
C TRP A 44 -1.21 -3.29 10.27
N GLY A 45 -1.38 -3.26 11.61
CA GLY A 45 -1.29 -2.01 12.39
C GLY A 45 -2.55 -1.46 13.07
N SER A 46 -3.68 -2.19 13.10
CA SER A 46 -4.80 -1.82 13.98
C SER A 46 -5.51 -3.06 14.52
N GLY A 47 -5.01 -3.57 15.64
CA GLY A 47 -5.62 -4.67 16.37
C GLY A 47 -5.34 -6.04 15.75
N SER A 48 -4.72 -6.90 16.53
CA SER A 48 -4.84 -8.35 16.38
C SER A 48 -6.28 -8.75 16.04
N MET A 49 -6.43 -9.70 15.10
CA MET A 49 -7.66 -10.33 14.62
C MET A 49 -8.36 -9.71 13.40
N ALA A 50 -7.85 -10.04 12.21
CA ALA A 50 -8.70 -10.44 11.09
C ALA A 50 -7.95 -11.43 10.20
N ALA A 51 -7.44 -12.52 10.80
CA ALA A 51 -7.24 -13.76 10.06
C ALA A 51 -8.62 -14.43 9.88
N SER A 52 -9.50 -13.79 9.11
CA SER A 52 -10.73 -14.40 8.61
C SER A 52 -10.32 -15.17 7.35
N SER A 53 -9.58 -16.27 7.48
CA SER A 53 -10.19 -17.59 7.42
C SER A 53 -11.27 -17.65 6.34
N PHE A 54 -10.83 -17.95 5.12
CA PHE A 54 -11.62 -18.71 4.17
C PHE A 54 -12.02 -20.03 4.84
N LEU A 55 -13.25 -20.10 5.36
CA LEU A 55 -13.95 -21.34 5.63
C LEU A 55 -15.45 -21.03 5.64
N GLY A 56 -16.11 -21.40 4.55
CA GLY A 56 -17.56 -21.39 4.47
C GLY A 56 -18.17 -22.36 5.47
N GLY A 57 -19.34 -22.02 5.98
CA GLY A 57 -20.20 -22.95 6.69
C GLY A 57 -20.77 -22.42 8.01
N LEU A 58 -22.06 -22.09 7.96
CA LEU A 58 -23.06 -22.20 9.04
C LEU A 58 -23.07 -21.12 10.14
N GLY A 59 -24.12 -20.28 10.09
CA GLY A 59 -25.07 -20.17 11.21
C GLY A 59 -24.79 -19.13 12.31
N GLY A 60 -25.61 -18.07 12.30
CA GLY A 60 -26.25 -17.53 13.52
C GLY A 60 -25.50 -16.48 14.35
N LEU A 61 -26.16 -15.31 14.52
CA LEU A 61 -26.29 -14.43 15.73
C LEU A 61 -25.03 -14.30 16.62
N VAL A 62 -24.52 -13.10 16.96
CA VAL A 62 -24.99 -12.30 18.10
C VAL A 62 -24.61 -10.80 17.95
N ARG A 63 -25.62 -9.94 18.05
CA ARG A 63 -25.73 -8.68 18.83
C ARG A 63 -24.44 -7.90 19.20
N GLY A 64 -24.36 -6.68 18.65
CA GLY A 64 -24.03 -5.40 19.31
C GLY A 64 -22.92 -5.33 20.36
N LEU A 65 -21.81 -4.68 20.00
CA LEU A 65 -20.88 -4.07 20.97
C LEU A 65 -20.41 -2.70 20.45
N ARG A 66 -21.05 -1.65 20.96
CA ARG A 66 -20.63 -0.25 20.83
C ARG A 66 -19.45 -0.06 21.78
N ARG A 67 -18.24 0.17 21.24
CA ARG A 67 -17.02 0.38 22.06
C ARG A 67 -16.56 1.82 21.96
N GLU A 68 -16.46 2.47 23.11
CA GLU A 68 -16.07 3.86 23.32
C GLU A 68 -14.66 4.16 22.80
N ARG A 69 -14.50 5.35 22.20
CA ARG A 69 -13.21 5.88 21.74
C ARG A 69 -12.40 6.37 22.94
N LYS A 70 -11.35 5.63 23.32
CA LYS A 70 -10.24 6.15 24.12
C LYS A 70 -9.20 6.80 23.19
N PRO A 71 -8.50 7.86 23.66
CA PRO A 71 -7.58 8.62 22.82
C PRO A 71 -6.39 7.74 22.42
N GLN A 72 -6.12 7.68 21.11
CA GLN A 72 -5.02 6.91 20.54
C GLN A 72 -3.69 7.47 21.05
N ALA A 73 -3.06 6.71 21.95
CA ALA A 73 -1.63 6.81 22.18
C ALA A 73 -0.91 6.56 20.84
N LYS A 74 0.14 7.33 20.58
CA LYS A 74 1.01 7.18 19.41
C LYS A 74 1.45 5.71 19.33
N PRO A 75 1.23 5.01 18.21
CA PRO A 75 1.67 3.63 18.08
C PRO A 75 3.21 3.63 18.02
N GLU A 76 3.85 3.17 19.08
CA GLU A 76 5.17 2.56 18.95
C GLU A 76 5.01 1.35 18.00
N LEU A 77 5.91 1.28 17.02
CA LEU A 77 5.95 0.28 15.95
C LEU A 77 6.34 -1.10 16.51
N ASP A 78 5.52 -1.67 17.39
CA ASP A 78 5.71 -3.05 17.85
C ASP A 78 5.37 -4.02 16.71
N GLY A 79 6.39 -4.62 16.09
CA GLY A 79 6.24 -5.89 15.36
C GLY A 79 6.33 -5.89 13.83
N PHE A 80 6.85 -4.85 13.18
CA PHE A 80 7.15 -4.92 11.74
C PHE A 80 8.13 -6.06 11.41
N SER A 81 7.77 -6.90 10.45
CA SER A 81 8.66 -7.92 9.91
C SER A 81 8.32 -8.19 8.45
N ALA A 82 9.21 -7.77 7.54
CA ALA A 82 9.06 -8.02 6.10
C ALA A 82 8.83 -9.50 5.79
N ARG A 83 9.54 -10.40 6.50
CA ARG A 83 9.36 -11.85 6.38
C ARG A 83 7.94 -12.29 6.72
N ARG A 84 7.34 -11.74 7.79
CA ARG A 84 5.96 -12.11 8.16
C ARG A 84 4.94 -11.56 7.18
N ILE A 85 5.14 -10.35 6.65
CA ILE A 85 4.27 -9.77 5.61
C ILE A 85 4.30 -10.64 4.36
N LEU A 86 5.48 -10.99 3.86
CA LEU A 86 5.63 -11.84 2.67
C LEU A 86 5.08 -13.25 2.87
N ALA A 87 5.16 -13.80 4.10
CA ALA A 87 4.61 -15.13 4.40
C ALA A 87 3.09 -15.13 4.68
N ALA A 88 2.47 -13.96 4.86
CA ALA A 88 1.06 -13.87 5.23
C ALA A 88 0.11 -14.26 4.08
N ASP A 89 0.54 -14.07 2.84
CA ASP A 89 -0.21 -14.47 1.64
C ASP A 89 0.80 -14.87 0.54
N LYS A 90 0.50 -15.94 -0.19
CA LYS A 90 1.35 -16.45 -1.28
C LYS A 90 1.52 -15.46 -2.42
N ASP A 91 0.56 -14.56 -2.59
CA ASP A 91 0.57 -13.56 -3.64
C ASP A 91 1.29 -12.29 -3.18
N ASN A 92 1.68 -12.17 -1.90
CA ASN A 92 2.50 -11.05 -1.44
C ASN A 92 3.90 -11.11 -2.06
N PHE A 93 4.38 -9.97 -2.51
CA PHE A 93 5.68 -9.86 -3.15
C PHE A 93 6.40 -8.58 -2.75
N SER A 94 7.65 -8.45 -3.16
CA SER A 94 8.43 -7.25 -2.93
C SER A 94 9.03 -6.74 -4.23
N ILE A 95 9.15 -5.42 -4.34
CA ILE A 95 9.76 -4.72 -5.46
C ILE A 95 10.98 -3.96 -4.92
N ALA A 96 12.17 -4.34 -5.36
CA ALA A 96 13.38 -3.63 -4.96
C ALA A 96 13.43 -2.25 -5.62
N TYR A 97 13.96 -1.24 -4.92
CA TYR A 97 14.03 0.13 -5.46
C TYR A 97 14.88 0.23 -6.74
N VAL A 98 15.82 -0.69 -6.93
CA VAL A 98 16.62 -0.81 -8.15
C VAL A 98 15.80 -1.31 -9.35
N GLU A 99 14.78 -2.15 -9.13
CA GLU A 99 13.91 -2.70 -10.18
C GLU A 99 12.89 -1.69 -10.69
N VAL A 100 12.60 -0.67 -9.90
CA VAL A 100 11.69 0.41 -10.28
C VAL A 100 12.35 1.32 -11.29
N VAL A 101 11.72 1.48 -12.44
CA VAL A 101 12.17 2.38 -13.51
C VAL A 101 11.60 3.77 -13.30
N LYS A 102 10.28 3.86 -13.04
CA LYS A 102 9.58 5.14 -12.89
C LYS A 102 8.30 4.98 -12.07
N VAL A 103 7.97 6.01 -11.29
CA VAL A 103 6.66 6.17 -10.67
C VAL A 103 6.03 7.46 -11.17
N VAL A 104 4.79 7.37 -11.60
CA VAL A 104 4.00 8.54 -11.98
C VAL A 104 2.80 8.62 -11.08
N VAL A 105 2.77 9.66 -10.24
CA VAL A 105 1.62 10.00 -9.41
C VAL A 105 0.75 10.98 -10.19
N THR A 106 -0.50 10.59 -10.45
CA THR A 106 -1.45 11.38 -11.23
C THR A 106 -2.43 12.06 -10.29
N GLU A 107 -2.47 13.39 -10.35
CA GLU A 107 -3.45 14.19 -9.63
C GLU A 107 -4.86 13.93 -10.19
N PRO A 108 -5.86 13.70 -9.33
CA PRO A 108 -7.24 13.60 -9.78
C PRO A 108 -7.73 14.96 -10.31
N ASP A 109 -8.64 14.92 -11.29
CA ASP A 109 -9.26 16.14 -11.83
C ASP A 109 -10.23 16.81 -10.85
N ASP A 110 -10.78 16.02 -9.92
CA ASP A 110 -11.74 16.46 -8.90
C ASP A 110 -11.15 16.27 -7.49
N PRO A 111 -11.40 17.19 -6.53
CA PRO A 111 -10.94 17.06 -5.15
C PRO A 111 -11.39 15.79 -4.42
N SER A 112 -12.47 15.14 -4.85
CA SER A 112 -12.93 13.85 -4.30
C SER A 112 -12.39 12.63 -5.05
N GLY A 113 -11.64 12.85 -6.13
CA GLY A 113 -11.07 11.79 -6.96
C GLY A 113 -9.94 11.03 -6.29
N LEU A 114 -9.61 9.86 -6.86
CA LEU A 114 -8.51 9.03 -6.38
C LEU A 114 -7.20 9.46 -7.03
N THR A 115 -6.13 9.52 -6.24
CA THR A 115 -4.77 9.72 -6.76
C THR A 115 -4.36 8.48 -7.55
N GLY A 116 -4.07 8.65 -8.84
CA GLY A 116 -3.57 7.59 -9.71
C GLY A 116 -2.08 7.35 -9.48
N ILE A 117 -1.63 6.10 -9.62
CA ILE A 117 -0.24 5.70 -9.44
C ILE A 117 0.10 4.69 -10.53
N SER A 118 1.01 5.04 -11.43
CA SER A 118 1.61 4.12 -12.39
C SER A 118 3.02 3.79 -11.93
N LEU A 119 3.24 2.57 -11.45
CA LEU A 119 4.53 2.04 -11.02
C LEU A 119 5.11 1.16 -12.14
N LEU A 120 6.13 1.67 -12.83
CA LEU A 120 6.84 0.96 -13.88
C LEU A 120 8.10 0.31 -13.30
N THR A 121 8.20 -1.01 -13.45
CA THR A 121 9.37 -1.81 -13.12
C THR A 121 10.05 -2.29 -14.41
N GLY A 122 11.22 -2.92 -14.30
CA GLY A 122 11.89 -3.53 -15.45
C GLY A 122 11.12 -4.71 -16.07
N ARG A 123 10.11 -5.25 -15.39
CA ARG A 123 9.34 -6.43 -15.84
C ARG A 123 7.88 -6.13 -16.16
N ASP A 124 7.28 -5.20 -15.42
CA ASP A 124 5.85 -4.98 -15.46
C ASP A 124 5.46 -3.54 -15.07
N LYS A 125 4.23 -3.17 -15.40
CA LYS A 125 3.59 -1.90 -15.04
C LYS A 125 2.37 -2.15 -14.17
N LEU A 126 2.42 -1.62 -12.94
CA LEU A 126 1.31 -1.69 -12.00
C LEU A 126 0.51 -0.39 -12.02
N GLU A 127 -0.79 -0.49 -12.27
CA GLU A 127 -1.74 0.63 -12.24
C GLU A 127 -2.56 0.57 -10.95
N LEU A 128 -2.34 1.56 -10.09
CA LEU A 128 -2.91 1.63 -8.74
C LEU A 128 -3.63 2.96 -8.53
N THR A 129 -4.53 3.00 -7.56
CA THR A 129 -5.21 4.22 -7.12
C THR A 129 -5.20 4.31 -5.59
N SER A 130 -5.16 5.51 -5.03
CA SER A 130 -5.21 5.73 -3.58
C SER A 130 -6.19 6.83 -3.23
N GLN A 131 -6.84 6.70 -2.07
CA GLN A 131 -7.59 7.79 -1.43
C GLN A 131 -6.67 8.80 -0.74
N SER A 132 -5.38 8.48 -0.60
CA SER A 132 -4.40 9.44 -0.08
C SER A 132 -4.15 10.55 -1.10
N GLY A 133 -3.95 11.77 -0.61
CA GLY A 133 -3.62 12.90 -1.48
C GLY A 133 -2.27 12.74 -2.17
N VAL A 134 -2.14 13.37 -3.34
CA VAL A 134 -0.96 13.33 -4.23
C VAL A 134 0.35 13.56 -3.47
N GLY A 135 0.40 14.56 -2.60
CA GLY A 135 1.60 14.89 -1.82
C GLY A 135 2.08 13.73 -0.95
N ARG A 136 1.17 13.11 -0.17
CA ARG A 136 1.48 11.96 0.69
C ARG A 136 1.92 10.74 -0.12
N VAL A 137 1.25 10.50 -1.24
CA VAL A 137 1.61 9.40 -2.16
C VAL A 137 3.02 9.62 -2.70
N ALA A 138 3.29 10.80 -3.27
CA ALA A 138 4.60 11.14 -3.83
C ALA A 138 5.71 11.07 -2.79
N GLU A 139 5.47 11.57 -1.57
CA GLU A 139 6.44 11.52 -0.47
C GLU A 139 6.80 10.08 -0.09
N SER A 140 5.82 9.18 -0.01
CA SER A 140 6.04 7.77 0.32
C SER A 140 6.98 7.09 -0.69
N PHE A 141 6.80 7.37 -1.99
CA PHE A 141 7.68 6.83 -3.03
C PHE A 141 9.04 7.54 -3.07
N ARG A 142 9.09 8.87 -2.89
CA ARG A 142 10.33 9.67 -3.01
C ARG A 142 11.41 9.24 -2.03
N ARG A 143 11.03 8.81 -0.82
CA ARG A 143 11.99 8.37 0.21
C ARG A 143 12.90 7.23 -0.27
N GLY A 144 12.39 6.30 -1.06
CA GLY A 144 13.16 5.18 -1.62
C GLY A 144 13.58 5.32 -3.08
N LEU A 145 12.90 6.17 -3.86
CA LEU A 145 13.07 6.24 -5.32
C LEU A 145 13.62 7.57 -5.84
N GLY A 146 13.63 8.62 -5.00
CA GLY A 146 14.13 9.96 -5.36
C GLY A 146 13.55 10.47 -6.68
N GLU A 147 14.43 10.79 -7.62
CA GLU A 147 14.12 11.40 -8.92
C GLU A 147 13.27 10.52 -9.86
N LYS A 148 13.11 9.21 -9.56
CA LYS A 148 12.24 8.33 -10.37
C LYS A 148 10.75 8.64 -10.21
N VAL A 149 10.38 9.52 -9.26
CA VAL A 149 9.00 9.88 -8.94
C VAL A 149 8.59 11.18 -9.62
N GLY A 150 7.71 11.09 -10.62
CA GLY A 150 7.07 12.24 -11.26
C GLY A 150 5.65 12.46 -10.76
N ILE A 151 5.21 13.72 -10.74
CA ILE A 151 3.80 14.09 -10.54
C ILE A 151 3.27 14.64 -11.87
N GLN A 152 2.06 14.25 -12.25
CA GLN A 152 1.37 14.80 -13.42
C GLN A 152 -0.10 15.06 -13.11
N LYS A 153 -0.71 16.00 -13.82
CA LYS A 153 -2.17 16.19 -13.77
C LYS A 153 -2.86 15.17 -14.66
N SER A 154 -4.04 14.71 -14.26
CA SER A 154 -4.92 13.96 -15.15
C SER A 154 -5.22 14.82 -16.38
N ARG A 155 -5.02 14.24 -17.57
CA ARG A 155 -5.30 14.92 -18.85
C ARG A 155 -6.73 14.60 -19.27
N ASN A 156 -7.71 15.03 -18.49
CA ASN A 156 -9.10 15.10 -18.94
C ASN A 156 -9.51 16.58 -19.04
N GLN A 157 -8.79 17.33 -19.89
CA GLN A 157 -9.32 18.58 -20.41
C GLN A 157 -10.36 18.24 -21.49
N PRO A 158 -11.62 18.69 -21.39
CA PRO A 158 -12.43 18.78 -22.59
C PRO A 158 -11.69 19.74 -23.53
N ARG A 159 -11.38 19.28 -24.75
CA ARG A 159 -10.96 20.20 -25.79
C ARG A 159 -12.09 21.22 -25.99
N PRO A 160 -11.79 22.53 -26.04
CA PRO A 160 -12.78 23.53 -26.40
C PRO A 160 -13.33 23.28 -27.81
#